data_AF-D6SUQ8-F1
#
_entry.id   AF-D6SUQ8-F1
#
_cell.length_a   1.000
_cell.length_b   1.000
_cell.length_c   1.000
_cell.angle_alpha   90.00
_cell.angle_beta   90.00
_cell.angle_gamma   90.00
#
_symmetry.space_group_name_H-M   'P 1'
#
loop_
_entity.id
_entity.type
_entity.pdbx_description
1 polymer ?
#
loop_
_entity_poly.entity_id
_entity_poly.type
_entity_poly.pdbx_seq_one_letter_code
_entity_poly.pdbx_strand_id
1 'polypeptide(L)'
;MLDVFKKGVLTGLGLVVVTAEELEKKVNQMVEKGKISAEEGESLVREFIQKSENQQSEVQEWLLNTVKTGRERLELAGREEVQDLEARVSSLEDRVSALESLKMQAEKKE
;
A
#
# COMPACT_ATOMS: atom_id res chain seq x y z
N MET A 1 5.59 0.52 18.96
CA MET A 1 6.59 1.08 18.02
C MET A 1 5.93 1.55 16.72
N LEU A 2 5.33 0.66 15.94
CA LEU A 2 4.64 0.99 14.68
C LEU A 2 3.54 2.05 14.83
N ASP A 3 2.73 1.97 15.89
CA ASP A 3 1.69 2.98 16.16
C ASP A 3 2.24 4.37 16.47
N VAL A 4 3.38 4.46 17.16
CA VAL A 4 3.99 5.74 17.51
C VAL A 4 4.56 6.41 16.26
N PHE A 5 5.18 5.61 15.37
CA PHE A 5 5.65 6.10 14.07
C PHE A 5 4.50 6.57 13.19
N LYS A 6 3.43 5.77 13.05
CA LYS A 6 2.22 6.16 12.30
C LYS A 6 1.60 7.44 12.85
N LYS A 7 1.41 7.51 14.18
CA LYS A 7 0.91 8.72 14.84
C LYS A 7 1.84 9.92 14.62
N GLY A 8 3.15 9.73 14.63
CA GLY A 8 4.13 10.78 14.36
C GLY A 8 4.04 11.32 12.93
N VAL A 9 3.95 10.45 11.93
CA VAL A 9 3.76 10.84 10.52
C VAL A 9 2.43 11.56 10.33
N LEU A 10 1.33 11.00 10.86
CA LEU A 10 0.00 11.60 10.75
C LEU A 10 -0.06 12.97 11.41
N THR A 11 0.52 13.11 12.61
CA THR A 11 0.62 14.40 13.31
C THR A 11 1.48 15.40 12.53
N GLY A 12 2.60 14.95 11.93
CA GLY A 12 3.44 15.78 11.07
C GLY A 12 2.75 16.27 9.80
N LEU A 13 1.73 15.56 9.33
CA LEU A 13 0.85 15.94 8.22
C LEU A 13 -0.39 16.72 8.68
N GLY A 14 -0.53 17.01 9.98
CA GLY A 14 -1.68 17.72 10.55
C GLY A 14 -2.94 16.86 10.73
N LEU A 15 -2.83 15.53 10.68
CA LEU A 15 -3.94 14.59 10.85
C LEU A 15 -4.01 14.07 12.30
N VAL A 16 -5.22 14.05 12.87
CA VAL A 16 -5.50 13.50 14.22
C VAL A 16 -6.04 12.09 14.10
N VAL A 17 -5.42 11.13 14.80
CA VAL A 17 -5.90 9.73 14.87
C VAL A 17 -6.82 9.56 16.06
N VAL A 18 -8.07 9.18 15.81
CA VAL A 18 -9.04 8.77 16.83
C VAL A 18 -9.25 7.26 16.71
N THR A 19 -9.10 6.53 17.81
CA THR A 19 -9.39 5.09 17.86
C THR A 19 -10.81 4.85 18.37
N ALA A 20 -11.39 3.70 18.02
CA ALA A 20 -12.73 3.32 18.48
C ALA A 20 -12.85 3.31 20.02
N GLU A 21 -11.82 2.83 20.71
CA GLU A 21 -11.76 2.81 22.19
C GLU A 21 -11.74 4.21 22.82
N GLU A 22 -11.01 5.15 22.19
CA GLU A 22 -10.93 6.54 22.64
C GLU A 22 -12.28 7.26 22.41
N LEU A 23 -12.95 6.93 21.31
CA LEU A 23 -14.28 7.42 20.99
C LEU A 23 -15.31 6.89 21.99
N GLU A 24 -15.31 5.58 22.25
CA GLU A 24 -16.21 4.93 23.20
C GLU A 24 -16.06 5.54 24.60
N LYS A 25 -14.83 5.74 25.08
CA LYS A 25 -14.57 6.44 26.35
C LYS A 25 -15.15 7.84 26.37
N LYS A 26 -14.96 8.63 25.32
CA LYS A 26 -15.50 10.00 25.24
C LYS A 26 -17.01 10.02 25.23
N VAL A 27 -17.63 9.10 24.50
CA VAL A 27 -19.08 8.93 24.42
C VAL A 27 -19.64 8.53 25.79
N ASN A 28 -19.04 7.54 26.46
CA ASN A 28 -19.47 7.12 27.79
C ASN A 28 -19.38 8.26 28.82
N GLN A 29 -18.34 9.09 28.77
CA GLN A 29 -18.24 10.29 29.61
C GLN A 29 -19.33 11.33 29.32
N MET A 30 -19.84 11.41 28.09
CA MET A 30 -20.95 12.29 27.74
C MET A 30 -22.28 11.73 28.25
N VAL A 31 -22.46 10.41 28.22
CA VAL A 31 -23.62 9.71 28.82
C VAL A 31 -23.66 9.93 30.33
N GLU A 32 -22.54 9.70 31.02
CA GLU A 32 -22.43 9.90 32.48
C GLU A 32 -22.72 11.34 32.90
N LYS A 33 -22.33 12.31 32.06
CA LYS A 33 -22.60 13.74 32.30
C LYS A 33 -24.03 14.15 31.89
N GLY A 34 -24.86 13.22 31.44
CA GLY A 34 -26.23 13.47 30.99
C GLY A 34 -26.34 14.32 29.74
N LYS A 35 -25.26 14.43 28.94
CA LYS A 35 -25.24 15.24 27.70
C LYS A 35 -25.88 14.53 26.52
N ILE A 36 -25.86 13.20 26.53
CA ILE A 36 -26.47 12.31 25.54
C ILE A 36 -27.06 11.11 26.27
N SER A 37 -28.06 10.46 25.68
CA SER A 37 -28.58 9.19 26.18
C SER A 37 -27.62 8.04 25.90
N ALA A 38 -27.75 6.94 26.66
CA ALA A 38 -26.97 5.72 26.42
C ALA A 38 -27.22 5.15 25.01
N GLU A 39 -28.46 5.22 24.54
CA GLU A 39 -28.87 4.77 23.20
C GLU A 39 -28.20 5.58 22.09
N GLU A 40 -28.18 6.91 22.23
CA GLU A 40 -27.49 7.80 21.27
C GLU A 40 -25.98 7.55 21.26
N GLY A 41 -25.38 7.35 22.43
CA GLY A 41 -23.95 7.06 22.54
C GLY A 41 -23.57 5.76 21.82
N GLU A 42 -24.33 4.69 22.05
CA GLU A 42 -24.09 3.40 21.41
C GLU A 42 -24.30 3.46 19.89
N SER A 43 -25.28 4.25 19.42
CA SER A 43 -25.48 4.52 17.99
C SER A 43 -24.28 5.24 17.36
N LEU A 44 -23.73 6.26 18.03
CA LEU A 44 -22.57 7.00 17.53
C LEU A 44 -21.33 6.12 17.38
N VAL A 45 -21.08 5.24 18.34
CA VAL A 45 -19.94 4.30 18.27
C VAL A 45 -20.14 3.32 17.12
N ARG A 46 -21.36 2.76 16.96
CA ARG A 46 -21.69 1.85 15.86
C ARG A 46 -21.54 2.52 14.50
N GLU A 47 -22.06 3.72 14.33
CA GLU A 47 -21.93 4.48 13.08
C GLU A 47 -20.46 4.77 12.74
N PHE A 48 -19.64 5.12 13.74
CA PHE A 48 -18.22 5.34 13.53
C PHE A 48 -17.51 4.07 13.04
N ILE A 49 -17.77 2.92 13.68
CA ILE A 49 -17.17 1.64 13.27
C ILE A 49 -17.58 1.32 11.83
N GLN A 50 -18.87 1.38 11.53
CA GLN A 50 -19.37 1.01 10.21
C GLN A 50 -18.87 1.96 9.10
N LYS A 51 -18.80 3.26 9.39
CA LYS A 51 -18.24 4.24 8.45
C LYS A 51 -16.73 4.07 8.29
N SER A 52 -16.03 3.72 9.36
CA SER A 52 -14.59 3.45 9.32
C SER A 52 -14.27 2.22 8.46
N GLU A 53 -15.05 1.14 8.57
CA GLU A 53 -14.89 -0.05 7.72
C GLU A 53 -15.10 0.29 6.24
N ASN A 54 -16.14 1.04 5.92
CA ASN A 54 -16.41 1.47 4.54
C ASN A 54 -15.33 2.40 4.00
N GLN A 55 -14.82 3.33 4.80
CA GLN A 55 -13.76 4.25 4.38
C GLN A 55 -12.39 3.57 4.30
N GLN A 56 -12.17 2.46 5.01
CA GLN A 56 -10.89 1.77 5.01
C GLN A 56 -10.52 1.27 3.61
N SER A 57 -11.49 0.73 2.86
CA SER A 57 -11.28 0.23 1.50
C SER A 57 -10.96 1.37 0.52
N GLU A 58 -11.71 2.47 0.58
CA GLU A 58 -11.50 3.66 -0.25
C GLU A 58 -10.11 4.28 0.01
N VAL A 59 -9.72 4.39 1.28
CA VAL A 59 -8.39 4.89 1.68
C VAL A 59 -7.29 3.96 1.17
N GLN A 60 -7.50 2.64 1.23
CA GLN A 60 -6.53 1.66 0.74
C GLN A 60 -6.34 1.77 -0.77
N GLU A 61 -7.42 1.90 -1.56
CA GLU A 61 -7.35 2.14 -3.00
C GLU A 61 -6.65 3.46 -3.32
N TRP A 62 -7.04 4.54 -2.64
CA TRP A 62 -6.41 5.85 -2.83
C TRP A 62 -4.91 5.82 -2.54
N LEU A 63 -4.50 5.13 -1.48
CA LEU A 63 -3.10 4.99 -1.10
C LEU A 63 -2.32 4.16 -2.14
N LEU A 64 -2.88 3.03 -2.58
CA LEU A 64 -2.28 2.19 -3.63
C LEU A 64 -2.10 2.97 -4.94
N ASN A 65 -3.12 3.73 -5.34
CA ASN A 65 -3.05 4.60 -6.52
C ASN A 65 -2.01 5.71 -6.35
N THR A 66 -1.95 6.35 -5.17
CA THR A 66 -0.96 7.41 -4.89
C THR A 66 0.47 6.87 -4.98
N VAL A 67 0.72 5.68 -4.42
CA VAL A 67 2.02 5.02 -4.51
C VAL A 67 2.33 4.63 -5.96
N LYS A 68 1.35 4.09 -6.70
CA LYS A 68 1.50 3.71 -8.11
C LYS A 68 1.84 4.92 -8.99
N THR A 69 1.08 6.02 -8.87
CA THR A 69 1.35 7.27 -9.58
C THR A 69 2.68 7.89 -9.17
N GLY A 70 3.05 7.83 -7.89
CA GLY A 70 4.37 8.26 -7.41
C GLY A 70 5.50 7.45 -8.05
N ARG A 71 5.32 6.13 -8.17
CA ARG A 71 6.27 5.22 -8.82
C ARG A 71 6.40 5.50 -10.33
N GLU A 72 5.29 5.72 -11.03
CA GLU A 72 5.26 6.08 -12.45
C GLU A 72 5.98 7.42 -12.70
N ARG A 73 5.75 8.43 -11.85
CA ARG A 73 6.40 9.75 -11.95
C ARG A 73 7.90 9.72 -11.70
N LEU A 74 8.39 8.76 -10.92
CA LEU A 74 9.81 8.57 -10.62
C LEU A 74 10.49 7.60 -11.60
N GLU A 75 9.77 7.12 -12.63
CA GLU A 75 10.24 6.14 -13.63
C GLU A 75 10.84 4.87 -12.99
N LEU A 76 10.32 4.47 -11.83
CA LEU A 76 10.85 3.32 -11.09
C LEU A 76 10.30 2.01 -11.66
N ALA A 77 11.19 1.25 -12.31
CA ALA A 77 10.88 -0.07 -12.87
C ALA A 77 10.37 -1.04 -11.79
N GLY A 78 9.35 -1.80 -12.13
CA GLY A 78 8.73 -2.78 -11.26
C GLY A 78 9.50 -4.07 -11.22
N ARG A 79 9.27 -4.85 -10.17
CA ARG A 79 9.85 -6.19 -10.06
C ARG A 79 9.49 -7.09 -11.26
N GLU A 80 8.26 -6.97 -11.74
CA GLU A 80 7.77 -7.72 -12.91
C GLU A 80 8.46 -7.26 -14.21
N GLU A 81 8.57 -5.95 -14.44
CA GLU A 81 9.28 -5.40 -15.61
C GLU A 81 10.77 -5.79 -15.61
N VAL A 82 11.40 -5.79 -14.44
CA VAL A 82 12.80 -6.24 -14.28
C VAL A 82 12.94 -7.73 -14.58
N GLN A 83 12.01 -8.57 -14.12
CA GLN A 83 12.02 -10.01 -14.43
C GLN A 83 11.80 -10.30 -15.91
N ASP A 84 10.88 -9.58 -16.57
CA ASP A 84 10.67 -9.73 -18.01
C ASP A 84 11.92 -9.33 -18.80
N LEU A 85 12.59 -8.24 -18.40
CA LEU A 85 13.87 -7.85 -18.98
C LEU A 85 14.94 -8.92 -18.77
N GLU A 86 15.06 -9.47 -17.57
CA GLU A 86 16.03 -10.52 -17.24
C GLU A 86 15.82 -11.78 -18.08
N ALA A 87 14.56 -12.23 -18.24
CA ALA A 87 14.22 -13.37 -19.10
C ALA A 87 14.56 -13.11 -20.57
N ARG A 88 14.27 -11.90 -21.07
CA ARG A 88 14.60 -11.49 -22.44
C ARG A 88 16.11 -11.43 -22.67
N VAL A 89 16.86 -10.92 -21.70
CA VAL A 89 18.33 -10.88 -21.74
C VAL A 89 18.89 -12.31 -21.80
N SER A 90 18.44 -13.20 -20.91
CA SER A 90 18.88 -14.60 -20.91
C SER A 90 18.59 -15.30 -22.24
N SER A 91 17.40 -15.10 -22.82
CA SER A 91 17.08 -15.68 -24.13
C SER A 91 17.97 -15.15 -25.26
N LEU A 92 18.34 -13.87 -25.21
CA LEU A 92 19.27 -13.29 -26.18
C LEU A 92 20.68 -13.82 -26.00
N GLU A 93 21.15 -13.97 -24.76
CA GLU A 93 22.46 -14.57 -24.44
C GLU A 93 22.57 -16.00 -24.97
N ASP A 94 21.55 -16.83 -24.76
CA ASP A 94 21.50 -18.20 -25.29
C ASP A 94 21.57 -18.23 -26.83
N ARG A 95 20.85 -17.32 -27.49
CA ARG A 95 20.86 -17.22 -28.96
C ARG A 95 22.20 -16.75 -29.50
N VAL A 96 22.84 -15.79 -28.83
CA VAL A 96 24.17 -15.30 -29.21
C VAL A 96 25.19 -16.43 -29.06
N SER A 97 25.20 -17.14 -27.94
CA SER A 97 26.06 -18.30 -27.70
C SER A 97 25.87 -19.39 -28.78
N ALA A 98 24.61 -19.71 -29.10
CA ALA A 98 24.30 -20.68 -30.16
C ALA A 98 24.84 -20.23 -31.53
N LEU A 99 24.65 -18.96 -31.91
CA LEU A 99 25.16 -18.41 -33.17
C LEU A 99 26.69 -18.39 -33.23
N GLU A 100 27.35 -18.03 -32.13
CA GLU A 100 28.81 -18.06 -32.02
C GLU A 100 29.36 -19.49 -32.17
N SER A 101 28.71 -20.47 -31.53
CA SER A 101 29.09 -21.88 -31.65
C SER A 101 28.91 -22.44 -33.06
N LEU A 102 27.89 -21.98 -33.80
CA LEU A 102 27.65 -22.36 -35.19
C LEU A 102 28.69 -21.74 -36.12
N LYS A 103 29.09 -20.48 -35.86
CA LYS A 103 30.13 -19.78 -36.63
C LYS A 103 31.49 -20.46 -36.47
N MET A 104 31.87 -20.86 -35.26
CA MET A 104 33.12 -21.58 -35.01
C MET A 104 33.15 -22.98 -35.67
N GLN A 105 31.98 -23.62 -35.84
CA GLN A 105 31.88 -24.90 -36.55
C GLN A 105 31.97 -24.74 -38.06
N ALA A 106 31.52 -23.61 -38.61
CA ALA A 106 31.67 -23.29 -40.03
C ALA A 106 33.13 -22.98 -40.39
N GLU A 107 33.84 -22.20 -39.57
CA GLU A 107 35.25 -21.85 -39.79
C GLU A 107 36.23 -23.02 -39.62
N LYS A 108 35.84 -24.11 -38.93
CA LYS A 108 36.64 -25.35 -38.82
C LYS A 108 36.43 -26.33 -39.98
N LYS A 109 35.43 -26.10 -40.83
CA LYS A 109 35.10 -26.95 -41.99
C LYS A 109 35.67 -26.43 -43.31
N GLU A 110 36.15 -25.19 -43.33
CA GLU A 110 37.01 -24.62 -44.38
C GLU A 110 38.48 -24.94 -44.11
#